data_AF-A0A4Q4PI55-F1
#
_entry.id   AF-A0A4Q4PI55-F1
#
_cell.length_a   1.000
_cell.length_b   1.000
_cell.length_c   1.000
_cell.angle_alpha   90.00
_cell.angle_beta   90.00
_cell.angle_gamma   90.00
#
_symmetry.space_group_name_H-M   'P 1'
#
loop_
_entity.id
_entity.type
_entity.pdbx_description
1 polymer ?
#
loop_
_entity_poly.entity_id
_entity_poly.type
_entity_poly.pdbx_seq_one_letter_code
_entity_poly.pdbx_strand_id
1 'polypeptide(L)'
;MPGSSPAKPVDCTIDFDASHLVGKTAVVTGGPNQTPKKPNLDIIDVNLNGALYTSKLAMHYFMTQNGTSPNSSQTDTCLILIGSGAAYLDCPRGPQYSASKYAMRGIMHSLRRTAYYYGSRINMISPWYVRTKILTDDDFDAVEKAGVQLATTEDAGQCLLRILSDGSINGRSLFISARKWAPRGYIDLDLDEYPGNDLLEEIQADQVKFAPVEAGLFV
;
A
#
# COMPACT_ATOMS: atom_id res chain seq x y z
N MET A 1 18.19 -2.03 25.20
CA MET A 1 18.50 -2.25 23.77
C MET A 1 17.96 -1.05 23.00
N PRO A 2 18.80 -0.11 22.56
CA PRO A 2 18.36 0.92 21.62
C PRO A 2 17.91 0.22 20.33
N GLY A 3 16.75 0.60 19.78
CA GLY A 3 16.25 0.03 18.53
C GLY A 3 17.26 0.23 17.41
N SER A 4 17.56 -0.82 16.65
CA SER A 4 18.49 -0.73 15.51
C SER A 4 17.96 0.25 14.48
N SER A 5 18.74 1.28 14.15
CA SER A 5 18.48 2.14 12.99
C SER A 5 18.48 1.31 11.71
N PRO A 6 17.78 1.75 10.63
CA PRO A 6 17.81 1.05 9.36
C PRO A 6 19.25 0.89 8.87
N ALA A 7 19.64 -0.36 8.56
CA ALA A 7 20.96 -0.64 8.03
C ALA A 7 21.08 -0.13 6.57
N LYS A 8 22.31 0.14 6.12
CA LYS A 8 22.60 0.37 4.69
C LYS A 8 22.12 -0.83 3.86
N PRO A 9 21.84 -0.65 2.54
CA PRO A 9 21.57 -1.78 1.66
C PRO A 9 22.61 -2.89 1.85
N VAL A 10 22.15 -4.14 1.88
CA VAL A 10 23.03 -5.30 2.02
C VAL A 10 23.83 -5.44 0.73
N ASP A 11 25.14 -5.63 0.85
CA ASP A 11 26.01 -5.88 -0.30
C ASP A 11 25.77 -7.32 -0.80
N CYS A 12 24.93 -7.45 -1.83
CA CYS A 12 24.62 -8.73 -2.47
C CYS A 12 25.75 -9.28 -3.36
N THR A 13 26.91 -8.62 -3.44
CA THR A 13 28.10 -9.14 -4.14
C THR A 13 28.97 -10.00 -3.24
N ILE A 14 28.77 -9.95 -1.92
CA ILE A 14 29.44 -10.80 -0.94
C ILE A 14 28.77 -12.17 -0.93
N ASP A 15 29.57 -13.22 -1.12
CA ASP A 15 29.08 -14.60 -1.08
C ASP A 15 28.64 -15.02 0.33
N PHE A 16 27.73 -15.98 0.44
CA PHE A 16 27.17 -16.36 1.74
C PHE A 16 28.19 -17.15 2.57
N ASP A 17 28.34 -16.78 3.85
CA ASP A 17 29.15 -17.54 4.80
C ASP A 17 28.30 -18.62 5.48
N ALA A 18 28.44 -19.87 4.99
CA ALA A 18 27.71 -21.02 5.53
C ALA A 18 28.08 -21.37 6.97
N SER A 19 29.26 -20.96 7.47
CA SER A 19 29.67 -21.23 8.85
C SER A 19 28.72 -20.58 9.85
N HIS A 20 28.13 -19.45 9.47
CA HIS A 20 27.15 -18.72 10.26
C HIS A 20 25.74 -19.33 10.22
N LEU A 21 25.51 -20.41 9.47
CA LEU A 21 24.20 -21.07 9.35
C LEU A 21 24.06 -22.30 10.26
N VAL A 22 25.17 -22.87 10.72
CA VAL A 22 25.18 -24.08 11.56
C VAL A 22 24.41 -23.83 12.86
N GLY A 23 23.38 -24.66 13.11
CA GLY A 23 22.58 -24.61 14.34
C GLY A 23 21.54 -23.48 14.42
N LYS A 24 21.40 -22.65 13.38
CA LYS A 24 20.33 -21.64 13.33
C LYS A 24 19.02 -22.29 12.88
N THR A 25 17.94 -21.99 13.60
CA THR A 25 16.58 -22.33 13.20
C THR A 25 15.86 -21.06 12.77
N ALA A 26 15.31 -21.06 11.55
CA ALA A 26 14.37 -20.02 11.13
C ALA A 26 12.99 -20.34 11.71
N VAL A 27 12.62 -19.66 12.80
CA VAL A 27 11.31 -19.84 13.43
C VAL A 27 10.32 -18.85 12.83
N VAL A 28 9.43 -19.36 11.97
CA VAL A 28 8.24 -18.63 11.53
C VAL A 28 7.11 -18.97 12.50
N THR A 29 7.11 -18.26 13.65
CA THR A 29 6.09 -18.23 14.71
C THR A 29 6.10 -19.32 15.81
N GLY A 30 5.81 -18.86 17.03
CA GLY A 30 5.70 -19.62 18.30
C GLY A 30 6.59 -19.02 19.41
N GLY A 31 5.99 -18.46 20.47
CA GLY A 31 6.75 -17.98 21.65
C GLY A 31 7.38 -19.15 22.42
N PRO A 32 8.42 -18.91 23.26
CA PRO A 32 9.31 -19.97 23.75
C PRO A 32 8.63 -21.06 24.60
N ASN A 33 7.41 -20.82 25.11
CA ASN A 33 6.79 -21.67 26.13
C ASN A 33 5.35 -22.09 25.81
N GLN A 34 4.91 -22.05 24.56
CA GLN A 34 3.55 -22.48 24.18
C GLN A 34 3.54 -23.26 22.88
N THR A 35 2.73 -24.32 22.81
CA THR A 35 2.41 -24.99 21.55
C THR A 35 1.84 -23.95 20.57
N PRO A 36 2.44 -23.77 19.39
CA PRO A 36 1.91 -22.84 18.40
C PRO A 36 0.44 -23.17 18.09
N LYS A 37 -0.41 -22.15 18.15
CA LYS A 37 -1.80 -22.23 17.70
C LYS A 37 -1.92 -21.52 16.37
N LYS A 38 -2.83 -22.00 15.51
CA LYS A 38 -3.20 -21.28 14.29
C LYS A 38 -3.66 -19.86 14.68
N PRO A 39 -3.08 -18.79 14.08
CA PRO A 39 -3.51 -17.44 14.37
C PRO A 39 -4.95 -17.19 13.89
N ASN A 40 -5.67 -16.30 14.57
CA ASN A 40 -6.88 -15.71 14.00
C ASN A 40 -6.47 -14.77 12.85
N LEU A 41 -7.08 -14.92 11.68
CA LEU A 41 -6.78 -14.17 10.46
C LEU A 41 -7.90 -13.20 10.04
N ASP A 42 -8.83 -12.86 10.92
CA ASP A 42 -9.95 -11.94 10.63
C ASP A 42 -9.48 -10.60 10.03
N ILE A 43 -8.32 -10.09 10.45
CA ILE A 43 -7.72 -8.86 9.89
C ILE A 43 -7.42 -9.02 8.40
N ILE A 44 -6.90 -10.19 7.99
CA ILE A 44 -6.62 -10.49 6.59
C ILE A 44 -7.94 -10.68 5.82
N ASP A 45 -8.90 -11.40 6.39
CA ASP A 45 -10.18 -11.64 5.74
C ASP A 45 -10.93 -10.32 5.46
N VAL A 46 -10.93 -9.40 6.42
CA VAL A 46 -11.56 -8.08 6.25
C VAL A 46 -10.75 -7.18 5.32
N ASN A 47 -9.45 -6.97 5.61
CA ASN A 47 -8.69 -5.93 4.92
C ASN A 47 -8.18 -6.36 3.55
N LEU A 48 -7.80 -7.63 3.36
CA LEU A 48 -7.22 -8.13 2.12
C LEU A 48 -8.28 -8.79 1.24
N ASN A 49 -8.99 -9.79 1.74
CA ASN A 49 -9.98 -10.49 0.91
C ASN A 49 -11.11 -9.54 0.49
N GLY A 50 -11.59 -8.71 1.41
CA GLY A 50 -12.57 -7.65 1.10
C GLY A 50 -12.10 -6.73 -0.03
N ALA A 51 -10.86 -6.22 0.05
CA ALA A 51 -10.30 -5.34 -0.98
C ALA A 51 -10.10 -6.04 -2.33
N LEU A 52 -9.70 -7.31 -2.34
CA LEU A 52 -9.57 -8.10 -3.57
C LEU A 52 -10.93 -8.32 -4.23
N TYR A 53 -11.96 -8.67 -3.45
CA TYR A 53 -13.33 -8.80 -3.97
C TYR A 53 -13.85 -7.48 -4.54
N THR A 54 -13.69 -6.37 -3.82
CA THR A 54 -14.09 -5.05 -4.31
C THR A 54 -13.33 -4.68 -5.58
N SER A 55 -12.02 -4.93 -5.64
CA SER A 55 -11.20 -4.63 -6.82
C SER A 55 -11.66 -5.44 -8.03
N LYS A 56 -11.96 -6.74 -7.85
CA LYS A 56 -12.50 -7.59 -8.92
C LYS A 56 -13.84 -7.08 -9.45
N LEU A 57 -14.75 -6.71 -8.55
CA LEU A 57 -16.06 -6.15 -8.92
C LEU A 57 -15.91 -4.80 -9.62
N ALA A 58 -15.05 -3.91 -9.11
CA ALA A 58 -14.77 -2.63 -9.74
C ALA A 58 -14.28 -2.81 -11.18
N MET A 59 -13.28 -3.68 -11.40
CA MET A 59 -12.78 -3.95 -12.75
C MET A 59 -13.88 -4.50 -13.66
N HIS A 60 -14.71 -5.42 -13.17
CA HIS A 60 -15.85 -5.94 -13.93
C HIS A 60 -16.79 -4.82 -14.37
N TYR A 61 -17.30 -4.01 -13.45
CA TYR A 61 -18.26 -2.96 -13.77
C TYR A 61 -17.64 -1.83 -14.61
N PHE A 62 -16.38 -1.46 -14.36
CA PHE A 62 -15.70 -0.46 -15.17
C PHE A 62 -15.55 -0.92 -16.62
N MET A 63 -15.15 -2.17 -16.86
CA MET A 63 -15.07 -2.73 -18.22
C MET A 63 -16.44 -2.93 -18.86
N THR A 64 -17.48 -3.25 -18.09
CA THR A 64 -18.86 -3.29 -18.60
C THR A 64 -19.32 -1.90 -19.07
N GLN A 65 -18.94 -0.85 -18.36
CA GLN A 65 -19.28 0.54 -18.72
C GLN A 65 -18.45 1.07 -19.89
N ASN A 66 -17.13 0.87 -19.86
CA ASN A 66 -16.17 1.47 -20.80
C ASN A 66 -15.82 0.56 -21.99
N GLY A 67 -16.30 -0.69 -21.99
CA GLY A 67 -15.91 -1.71 -22.96
C GLY A 67 -14.51 -2.27 -22.73
N THR A 68 -14.13 -3.23 -23.56
CA THR A 68 -12.84 -3.95 -23.48
C THR A 68 -11.81 -3.46 -24.50
N SER A 69 -12.14 -2.43 -25.27
CA SER A 69 -11.25 -1.80 -26.27
C SER A 69 -11.15 -0.30 -26.02
N PRO A 70 -9.94 0.29 -26.04
CA PRO A 70 -9.75 1.72 -25.82
C PRO A 70 -10.48 2.55 -26.87
N ASN A 71 -11.19 3.58 -26.44
CA ASN A 71 -11.89 4.49 -27.33
C ASN A 71 -12.17 5.83 -26.65
N SER A 72 -12.47 6.86 -27.45
CA SER A 72 -12.67 8.23 -26.96
C SER A 72 -13.96 8.46 -26.16
N SER A 73 -14.85 7.46 -26.07
CA SER A 73 -16.12 7.56 -25.32
C SER A 73 -16.05 6.97 -23.91
N GLN A 74 -14.91 6.39 -23.53
CA GLN A 74 -14.69 5.86 -22.18
C GLN A 74 -14.82 6.97 -21.14
N THR A 75 -15.47 6.67 -20.02
CA THR A 75 -15.62 7.60 -18.90
C THR A 75 -14.51 7.37 -17.89
N ASP A 76 -14.00 8.45 -17.29
CA ASP A 76 -13.06 8.36 -16.17
C ASP A 76 -13.70 7.65 -14.97
N THR A 77 -13.30 6.41 -14.73
CA THR A 77 -13.65 5.67 -13.51
C THR A 77 -12.43 5.59 -12.60
N CYS A 78 -12.63 5.59 -11.29
CA CYS A 78 -11.52 5.59 -10.34
C CYS A 78 -11.81 4.66 -9.16
N LEU A 79 -10.90 3.72 -8.90
CA LEU A 79 -10.86 2.94 -7.67
C LEU A 79 -9.82 3.54 -6.74
N ILE A 80 -10.22 3.88 -5.51
CA ILE A 80 -9.32 4.39 -4.47
C ILE A 80 -9.26 3.39 -3.32
N LEU A 81 -8.09 2.78 -3.11
CA LEU A 81 -7.84 1.83 -2.04
C LEU A 81 -7.46 2.55 -0.74
N ILE A 82 -7.82 1.95 0.40
CA ILE A 82 -7.52 2.53 1.73
C ILE A 82 -6.34 1.80 2.37
N GLY A 83 -5.18 2.42 2.25
CA GLY A 83 -3.93 2.03 2.89
C GLY A 83 -3.82 2.39 4.35
N SER A 84 -2.60 2.76 4.73
CA SER A 84 -2.18 3.26 6.04
C SER A 84 -0.74 3.76 5.94
N GLY A 85 -0.29 4.62 6.86
CA GLY A 85 1.14 4.84 7.08
C GLY A 85 1.90 3.53 7.35
N ALA A 86 1.23 2.53 7.91
CA ALA A 86 1.77 1.18 8.10
C ALA A 86 1.95 0.37 6.80
N ALA A 87 1.63 0.94 5.63
CA ALA A 87 1.99 0.39 4.32
C ALA A 87 3.41 0.79 3.86
N TYR A 88 4.08 1.66 4.63
CA TYR A 88 5.42 2.20 4.34
C TYR A 88 6.34 2.14 5.54
N LEU A 89 5.78 2.33 6.73
CA LEU A 89 6.52 2.51 7.97
C LEU A 89 6.31 1.32 8.90
N ASP A 90 7.32 1.08 9.73
CA ASP A 90 7.29 0.00 10.70
C ASP A 90 6.14 0.18 11.69
N CYS A 91 5.30 -0.83 11.80
CA CYS A 91 4.31 -0.97 12.85
C CYS A 91 4.62 -2.24 13.67
N PRO A 92 5.50 -2.14 14.68
CA PRO A 92 5.90 -3.29 15.47
C PRO A 92 4.69 -4.02 16.06
N ARG A 93 4.80 -5.35 16.21
CA ARG A 93 3.80 -6.22 16.86
C ARG A 93 2.47 -6.38 16.10
N GLY A 94 2.29 -5.72 14.95
CA GLY A 94 1.08 -5.85 14.11
C GLY A 94 1.35 -6.45 12.73
N PRO A 95 1.87 -7.68 12.61
CA PRO A 95 2.27 -8.24 11.31
C PRO A 95 1.08 -8.41 10.36
N GLN A 96 -0.10 -8.83 10.84
CA GLN A 96 -1.28 -9.00 9.99
C GLN A 96 -1.81 -7.66 9.47
N TYR A 97 -1.90 -6.64 10.33
CA TYR A 97 -2.34 -5.31 9.92
C TYR A 97 -1.38 -4.72 8.88
N SER A 98 -0.08 -4.73 9.17
CA SER A 98 0.94 -4.23 8.26
C SER A 98 0.91 -4.98 6.92
N ALA A 99 0.92 -6.31 6.94
CA ALA A 99 0.81 -7.12 5.73
C ALA A 99 -0.43 -6.76 4.91
N SER A 100 -1.60 -6.62 5.55
CA SER A 100 -2.84 -6.24 4.87
C SER A 100 -2.79 -4.85 4.23
N LYS A 101 -2.07 -3.90 4.83
CA LYS A 101 -1.93 -2.53 4.32
C LYS A 101 -0.87 -2.39 3.24
N TYR A 102 0.23 -3.15 3.33
CA TYR A 102 1.17 -3.33 2.22
C TYR A 102 0.49 -3.96 1.01
N ALA A 103 -0.42 -4.92 1.22
CA ALA A 103 -1.15 -5.55 0.13
C ALA A 103 -2.00 -4.57 -0.69
N MET A 104 -2.47 -3.46 -0.10
CA MET A 104 -3.20 -2.42 -0.85
C MET A 104 -2.30 -1.77 -1.91
N ARG A 105 -1.02 -1.54 -1.57
CA ARG A 105 -0.02 -1.09 -2.56
C ARG A 105 0.17 -2.15 -3.63
N GLY A 106 0.30 -3.43 -3.26
CA GLY A 106 0.41 -4.52 -4.23
C GLY A 106 -0.75 -4.56 -5.23
N ILE A 107 -1.99 -4.41 -4.76
CA ILE A 107 -3.18 -4.35 -5.62
C ILE A 107 -3.12 -3.12 -6.54
N MET A 108 -2.79 -1.93 -5.99
CA MET A 108 -2.63 -0.71 -6.79
C MET A 108 -1.57 -0.90 -7.89
N HIS A 109 -0.39 -1.39 -7.55
CA HIS A 109 0.72 -1.57 -8.49
C HIS A 109 0.40 -2.60 -9.58
N SER A 110 -0.33 -3.66 -9.24
CA SER A 110 -0.78 -4.69 -10.19
C SER A 110 -1.79 -4.14 -11.22
N LEU A 111 -2.65 -3.20 -10.82
CA LEU A 111 -3.73 -2.70 -11.67
C LEU A 111 -3.43 -1.34 -12.33
N ARG A 112 -2.62 -0.47 -11.73
CA ARG A 112 -2.50 0.95 -12.11
C ARG A 112 -2.06 1.18 -13.55
N ARG A 113 -1.27 0.28 -14.13
CA ARG A 113 -0.78 0.40 -15.51
C ARG A 113 -1.82 -0.11 -16.51
N THR A 114 -2.46 -1.24 -16.23
CA THR A 114 -3.35 -1.96 -17.15
C THR A 114 -4.81 -1.52 -17.06
N ALA A 115 -5.30 -1.08 -15.91
CA ALA A 115 -6.66 -0.57 -15.76
C ALA A 115 -6.91 0.70 -16.60
N TYR A 116 -5.87 1.49 -16.84
CA TYR A 116 -5.93 2.72 -17.63
C TYR A 116 -6.32 2.45 -19.09
N TYR A 117 -5.97 1.27 -19.63
CA TYR A 117 -6.41 0.79 -20.94
C TYR A 117 -7.96 0.75 -21.07
N TYR A 118 -8.66 0.59 -19.93
CA TYR A 118 -10.12 0.56 -19.85
C TYR A 118 -10.72 1.88 -19.33
N GLY A 119 -9.98 2.99 -19.42
CA GLY A 119 -10.41 4.31 -18.93
C GLY A 119 -10.52 4.39 -17.41
N SER A 120 -9.86 3.48 -16.68
CA SER A 120 -9.98 3.36 -15.23
C SER A 120 -8.66 3.71 -14.52
N ARG A 121 -8.73 4.55 -13.49
CA ARG A 121 -7.59 4.90 -12.63
C ARG A 121 -7.62 4.11 -11.34
N ILE A 122 -6.44 3.77 -10.85
CA ILE A 122 -6.26 3.06 -9.58
C ILE A 122 -5.33 3.88 -8.70
N ASN A 123 -5.83 4.31 -7.56
CA ASN A 123 -5.08 5.11 -6.60
C ASN A 123 -5.27 4.56 -5.19
N MET A 124 -4.52 5.13 -4.26
CA MET A 124 -4.58 4.78 -2.85
C MET A 124 -4.51 6.05 -2.01
N ILE A 125 -5.17 6.02 -0.85
CA ILE A 125 -4.90 6.99 0.22
C ILE A 125 -4.38 6.24 1.44
N SER A 126 -3.44 6.85 2.14
CA SER A 126 -2.71 6.21 3.24
C SER A 126 -2.82 7.05 4.50
N PRO A 127 -3.82 6.77 5.36
CA PRO A 127 -3.98 7.51 6.61
C PRO A 127 -2.81 7.35 7.58
N TRP A 128 -2.33 8.47 8.12
CA TRP A 128 -1.70 8.53 9.44
C TRP A 128 -2.73 8.21 10.54
N TYR A 129 -2.39 8.43 11.81
CA TYR A 129 -3.38 8.39 12.87
C TYR A 129 -4.47 9.44 12.62
N VAL A 130 -5.65 8.94 12.28
CA VAL A 130 -6.92 9.68 12.22
C VAL A 130 -7.83 9.08 13.29
N ARG A 131 -8.35 9.90 14.19
CA ARG A 131 -9.24 9.44 15.27
C ARG A 131 -10.53 8.87 14.65
N THR A 132 -10.64 7.55 14.67
CA THR A 132 -11.76 6.75 14.14
C THR A 132 -12.09 5.63 15.13
N LYS A 133 -12.96 4.67 14.76
CA LYS A 133 -13.25 3.51 15.61
C LYS A 133 -12.27 2.33 15.48
N ILE A 134 -11.12 2.54 14.82
CA ILE A 134 -10.08 1.50 14.67
C ILE A 134 -9.28 1.26 15.96
N LEU A 135 -9.17 2.27 16.82
CA LEU A 135 -8.61 2.19 18.16
C LEU A 135 -9.61 2.76 19.16
N THR A 136 -9.38 2.48 20.44
CA THR A 136 -10.16 3.10 21.52
C THR A 136 -9.79 4.58 21.69
N ASP A 137 -10.66 5.36 22.32
CA ASP A 137 -10.35 6.77 22.60
C ASP A 137 -9.14 6.90 23.55
N ASP A 138 -9.00 5.99 24.53
CA ASP A 138 -7.85 5.92 25.44
C ASP A 138 -6.53 5.64 24.69
N ASP A 139 -6.55 4.76 23.68
CA ASP A 139 -5.36 4.49 22.85
C ASP A 139 -4.96 5.74 22.04
N PHE A 140 -5.92 6.46 21.46
CA PHE A 140 -5.62 7.71 20.77
C PHE A 140 -5.11 8.79 21.72
N ASP A 141 -5.68 8.89 22.93
CA ASP A 141 -5.19 9.82 23.96
C ASP A 141 -3.75 9.48 24.37
N ALA A 142 -3.41 8.20 24.46
CA ALA A 142 -2.04 7.76 24.72
C ALA A 142 -1.08 8.12 23.56
N VAL A 143 -1.53 7.99 22.31
CA VAL A 143 -0.77 8.42 21.11
C VAL A 143 -0.51 9.92 21.14
N GLU A 144 -1.52 10.74 21.41
CA GLU A 144 -1.38 12.20 21.48
C GLU A 144 -0.51 12.63 22.67
N LYS A 145 -0.66 11.99 23.84
CA LYS A 145 0.18 12.22 25.02
C LYS A 145 1.66 11.89 24.76
N ALA A 146 1.95 10.97 23.84
CA ALA A 146 3.30 10.68 23.38
C ALA A 146 3.86 11.74 22.40
N GLY A 147 3.12 12.81 22.11
CA GLY A 147 3.52 13.92 21.24
C GLY A 147 3.20 13.71 19.75
N VAL A 148 2.39 12.69 19.42
CA VAL A 148 1.96 12.45 18.04
C VAL A 148 0.79 13.38 17.71
N GLN A 149 0.97 14.21 16.68
CA GLN A 149 -0.13 14.98 16.12
C GLN A 149 -0.94 14.10 15.18
N LEU A 150 -2.26 14.16 15.30
CA LEU A 150 -3.19 13.41 14.45
C LEU A 150 -3.50 14.17 13.16
N ALA A 151 -3.95 13.43 12.15
CA ALA A 151 -4.68 13.98 11.02
C ALA A 151 -6.18 13.92 11.29
N THR A 152 -6.98 14.66 10.52
CA THR A 152 -8.44 14.70 10.69
C THR A 152 -9.15 13.88 9.60
N THR A 153 -10.42 13.55 9.85
CA THR A 153 -11.29 12.95 8.83
C THR A 153 -11.56 13.91 7.66
N GLU A 154 -11.57 15.22 7.93
CA GLU A 154 -11.64 16.26 6.90
C GLU A 154 -10.42 16.20 5.97
N ASP A 155 -9.21 16.07 6.52
CA ASP A 155 -7.99 15.95 5.71
C ASP A 155 -8.05 14.70 4.80
N ALA A 156 -8.63 13.59 5.28
CA ALA A 156 -8.87 12.39 4.49
C ALA A 156 -9.88 12.61 3.35
N GLY A 157 -11.00 13.31 3.64
CA GLY A 157 -12.00 13.67 2.64
C GLY A 157 -11.42 14.59 1.55
N GLN A 158 -10.66 15.62 1.94
CA GLN A 158 -9.98 16.52 1.01
C GLN A 158 -8.95 15.80 0.14
N CYS A 159 -8.23 14.83 0.70
CA CYS A 159 -7.29 13.99 -0.03
C CYS A 159 -8.01 13.13 -1.09
N LEU A 160 -9.13 12.49 -0.72
CA LEU A 160 -9.95 11.73 -1.66
C LEU A 160 -10.49 12.61 -2.79
N LEU A 161 -11.04 13.79 -2.45
CA LEU A 161 -11.54 14.75 -3.43
C LEU A 161 -10.45 15.24 -4.39
N ARG A 162 -9.21 15.43 -3.90
CA ARG A 162 -8.07 15.80 -4.75
C ARG A 162 -7.85 14.78 -5.88
N ILE A 163 -7.93 13.48 -5.59
CA ILE A 163 -7.76 12.39 -6.58
C ILE A 163 -8.95 12.34 -7.55
N LEU A 164 -10.17 12.50 -7.02
CA LEU A 164 -11.39 12.44 -7.84
C LEU A 164 -11.52 13.64 -8.77
N SER A 165 -11.08 14.82 -8.34
CA SER A 165 -11.17 16.07 -9.12
C SER A 165 -10.13 16.19 -10.24
N ASP A 166 -9.18 15.26 -10.34
CA ASP A 166 -8.06 15.35 -11.27
C ASP A 166 -7.81 13.99 -11.95
N GLY A 167 -8.28 13.90 -13.18
CA GLY A 167 -8.13 12.72 -14.04
C GLY A 167 -6.68 12.40 -14.41
N SER A 168 -5.71 13.28 -14.14
CA SER A 168 -4.29 12.97 -14.37
C SER A 168 -3.67 12.12 -13.27
N ILE A 169 -4.31 12.02 -12.09
CA ILE A 169 -3.78 11.24 -10.96
C ILE A 169 -4.13 9.77 -11.15
N ASN A 170 -3.14 8.97 -11.52
CA ASN A 170 -3.25 7.52 -11.59
C ASN A 170 -2.02 6.84 -10.98
N GLY A 171 -2.23 5.73 -10.29
CA GLY A 171 -1.15 4.92 -9.74
C GLY A 171 -0.42 5.55 -8.57
N ARG A 172 -1.05 6.53 -7.89
CA ARG A 172 -0.46 7.28 -6.78
C ARG A 172 -1.07 6.88 -5.44
N SER A 173 -0.26 6.94 -4.39
CA SER A 173 -0.73 6.82 -3.01
C SER A 173 -0.46 8.11 -2.23
N LEU A 174 -1.52 8.82 -1.87
CA LEU A 174 -1.40 10.05 -1.11
C LEU A 174 -1.44 9.76 0.40
N PHE A 175 -0.42 10.21 1.12
CA PHE A 175 -0.33 10.07 2.56
C PHE A 175 -1.13 11.18 3.25
N ILE A 176 -2.16 10.82 4.00
CA ILE A 176 -2.90 11.77 4.84
C ILE A 176 -2.09 11.95 6.10
N SER A 177 -1.66 13.18 6.35
CA SER A 177 -0.59 13.51 7.28
C SER A 177 -1.06 14.51 8.33
N ALA A 178 -0.43 14.51 9.51
CA ALA A 178 -0.56 15.65 10.41
C ALA A 178 -0.12 16.96 9.72
N ARG A 179 -0.80 18.06 9.99
CA ARG A 179 -0.57 19.34 9.29
C ARG A 179 0.82 19.95 9.47
N LYS A 180 1.59 19.49 10.48
CA LYS A 180 3.00 19.86 10.65
C LYS A 180 3.91 19.41 9.50
N TRP A 181 3.53 18.36 8.77
CA TRP A 181 4.30 17.87 7.61
C TRP A 181 3.74 18.41 6.30
N ALA A 182 2.42 18.56 6.21
CA ALA A 182 1.76 19.15 5.04
C ALA A 182 0.59 20.04 5.49
N PRO A 183 0.65 21.36 5.30
CA PRO A 183 -0.42 22.27 5.75
C PRO A 183 -1.83 21.93 5.22
N ARG A 184 -1.92 21.26 4.06
CA ARG A 184 -3.19 20.81 3.46
C ARG A 184 -3.75 19.51 4.05
N GLY A 185 -3.01 18.86 4.96
CA GLY A 185 -3.41 17.60 5.59
C GLY A 185 -3.07 16.33 4.81
N TYR A 186 -2.44 16.43 3.64
CA TYR A 186 -1.93 15.29 2.88
C TYR A 186 -0.74 15.66 1.99
N ILE A 187 0.04 14.66 1.58
CA ILE A 187 1.24 14.77 0.76
C ILE A 187 1.44 13.51 -0.09
N ASP A 188 2.00 13.64 -1.29
CA ASP A 188 2.57 12.50 -2.02
C ASP A 188 3.99 12.25 -1.50
N LEU A 189 4.24 11.05 -0.95
CA LEU A 189 5.56 10.70 -0.42
C LEU A 189 6.54 10.28 -1.53
N ASP A 190 6.06 10.12 -2.77
CA ASP A 190 6.84 9.68 -3.93
C ASP A 190 7.61 8.37 -3.68
N LEU A 191 6.90 7.40 -3.09
CA LEU A 191 7.42 6.07 -2.74
C LEU A 191 6.92 4.96 -3.67
N ASP A 192 6.09 5.30 -4.66
CA ASP A 192 5.46 4.37 -5.58
C ASP A 192 6.02 4.47 -7.02
N GLU A 193 6.76 5.53 -7.29
CA GLU A 193 7.69 5.66 -8.41
C GLU A 193 9.10 5.73 -7.82
N TYR A 194 10.10 5.22 -8.52
CA TYR A 194 11.50 5.29 -8.09
C TYR A 194 12.30 6.23 -9.01
N PRO A 195 11.91 7.51 -9.13
CA PRO A 195 12.47 8.40 -10.13
C PRO A 195 13.97 8.60 -9.92
N GLY A 196 14.74 8.51 -11.00
CA GLY A 196 16.19 8.71 -10.96
C GLY A 196 16.96 7.50 -10.43
N ASN A 197 16.31 6.34 -10.35
CA ASN A 197 16.97 5.06 -10.13
C ASN A 197 16.96 4.26 -11.43
N ASP A 198 17.92 4.54 -12.31
CA ASP A 198 18.04 3.93 -13.65
C ASP A 198 17.96 2.40 -13.61
N LEU A 199 18.54 1.76 -12.59
CA LEU A 199 18.50 0.31 -12.43
C LEU A 199 17.08 -0.20 -12.17
N LEU A 200 16.33 0.43 -11.26
CA LEU A 200 14.94 0.02 -11.00
C LEU A 200 14.03 0.35 -12.19
N GLU A 201 14.28 1.44 -12.89
CA GLU A 201 13.55 1.80 -14.12
C GLU A 201 13.77 0.75 -15.23
N GLU A 202 15.01 0.30 -15.44
CA GLU A 202 15.34 -0.79 -16.39
C GLU A 202 14.68 -2.11 -15.97
N ILE A 203 14.82 -2.53 -14.71
CA ILE A 203 14.21 -3.76 -14.19
C ILE A 203 12.69 -3.72 -14.32
N GLN A 204 12.06 -2.57 -14.02
CA GLN A 204 10.62 -2.40 -14.17
C GLN A 204 10.18 -2.47 -15.63
N ALA A 205 10.96 -1.90 -16.55
CA ALA A 205 10.70 -2.02 -17.98
C ALA A 205 10.76 -3.50 -18.41
N ASP A 206 11.80 -4.24 -18.00
CA ASP A 206 11.95 -5.67 -18.27
C ASP A 206 10.83 -6.52 -17.67
N GLN A 207 10.41 -6.22 -16.44
CA GLN A 207 9.36 -6.94 -15.72
C GLN A 207 8.02 -6.96 -16.48
N VAL A 208 7.74 -5.95 -17.30
CA VAL A 208 6.49 -5.84 -18.08
C VAL A 208 6.66 -6.20 -19.56
N LYS A 209 7.88 -6.48 -20.05
CA LYS A 209 8.11 -6.78 -21.48
C LYS A 209 7.32 -7.99 -21.99
N PHE A 210 7.17 -9.03 -21.17
CA PHE A 210 6.44 -10.26 -21.55
C PHE A 210 4.92 -10.05 -21.65
N ALA A 211 4.37 -9.15 -20.83
CA ALA A 211 2.96 -8.81 -20.78
C ALA A 211 2.83 -7.27 -20.78
N PRO A 212 3.02 -6.63 -21.96
CA PRO A 212 3.09 -5.18 -22.06
C PRO A 212 1.75 -4.55 -21.68
N VAL A 213 1.82 -3.32 -21.15
CA VAL A 213 0.65 -2.61 -20.61
C VAL A 213 -0.43 -2.39 -21.66
N GLU A 214 -0.01 -2.19 -22.91
CA GLU A 214 -0.86 -1.98 -24.08
C GLU A 214 -1.68 -3.22 -24.46
N ALA A 215 -1.35 -4.39 -23.89
CA ALA A 215 -2.09 -5.62 -24.08
C ALA A 215 -3.33 -5.71 -23.17
N GLY A 216 -3.45 -4.83 -22.16
CA GLY A 216 -4.58 -4.77 -21.23
C GLY A 216 -4.47 -5.77 -20.06
N LEU A 217 -5.60 -6.07 -19.42
CA LEU A 217 -5.67 -6.87 -18.18
C LEU A 217 -5.71 -8.39 -18.39
N PHE A 218 -5.93 -8.88 -19.61
CA PHE A 218 -6.28 -10.29 -19.89
C PHE A 218 -5.21 -11.07 -20.65
N VAL A 219 -3.96 -10.64 -20.56
CA VAL A 219 -2.81 -11.19 -21.32
C VAL A 219 -1.87 -11.96 -20.41
#